data_AF-A0A1G4JD86-F1
#
_entry.id   AF-A0A1G4JD86-F1
#
_cell.length_a   1.000
_cell.length_b   1.000
_cell.length_c   1.000
_cell.angle_alpha   90.00
_cell.angle_beta   90.00
_cell.angle_gamma   90.00
#
_symmetry.space_group_name_H-M   'P 1'
#
loop_
_entity.id
_entity.type
_entity.pdbx_description
1 polymer ?
#
loop_
_entity_poly.entity_id
_entity_poly.type
_entity_poly.pdbx_seq_one_letter_code
_entity_poly.pdbx_strand_id
1 'polypeptide(L)'
;MNNPNRQSGKLEDKSSAHKRTVKARLYQYFRLSSSFLFAALGARWAILFPLVGLKFTPGGIHEFLCYLMVYAGVSEIVWTFVFHGLKRTIFSRTMLKDINLLYFVITMHFHDDYEHALVLKSIAYSTFIASLALSQTYCHWCKLFRAPSRSRRTVLWKIDTFATLPVLYLSEFYLLLLNLQTPSYHTYPWLQIVNKAVLVAFIPVSLHSFRKQVAAW
;
A
#
# COMPACT_ATOMS: atom_id res chain seq x y z
N MET A 1 23.07 23.24 48.54
CA MET A 1 22.82 24.09 47.35
C MET A 1 22.36 23.21 46.19
N ASN A 2 21.08 23.29 45.82
CA ASN A 2 20.53 22.56 44.67
C ASN A 2 20.93 23.26 43.38
N ASN A 3 21.65 22.56 42.51
CA ASN A 3 22.12 23.08 41.23
C ASN A 3 20.94 23.19 40.23
N PRO A 4 20.49 24.40 39.83
CA PRO A 4 19.30 24.59 38.99
C PRO A 4 19.44 23.95 37.59
N ASN A 5 20.66 23.75 37.10
CA ASN A 5 20.92 23.09 35.81
C ASN A 5 20.51 21.60 35.80
N ARG A 6 20.40 20.94 36.95
CA ARG A 6 20.00 19.52 37.04
C ARG A 6 18.50 19.29 36.88
N GLN A 7 17.66 20.32 37.09
CA GLN A 7 16.21 20.23 36.91
C GLN A 7 15.78 20.51 35.46
N SER A 8 16.47 21.41 34.75
CA SER A 8 16.21 21.69 33.33
C SER A 8 16.40 20.45 32.45
N GLY A 9 17.53 19.73 32.62
CA GLY A 9 17.79 18.51 31.85
C GLY A 9 16.79 17.37 32.10
N LYS A 10 16.23 17.25 33.31
CA LYS A 10 15.19 16.24 33.62
C LYS A 10 13.82 16.57 33.01
N LEU A 11 13.50 17.86 32.83
CA LEU A 11 12.24 18.29 32.21
C LEU A 11 12.28 18.13 30.68
N GLU A 12 13.41 18.46 30.06
CA GLU A 12 13.62 18.24 28.62
C GLU A 12 13.59 16.76 28.25
N ASP A 13 14.22 15.91 29.07
CA ASP A 13 14.29 14.47 28.81
C ASP A 13 12.91 13.79 28.98
N LYS A 14 12.11 14.21 29.98
CA LYS A 14 10.70 13.76 30.13
C LYS A 14 9.80 14.24 28.99
N SER A 15 9.97 15.48 28.52
CA SER A 15 9.22 16.02 27.38
C SER A 15 9.56 15.27 26.08
N SER A 16 10.84 14.94 25.88
CA SER A 16 11.30 14.17 24.72
C SER A 16 10.78 12.73 24.74
N ALA A 17 10.79 12.08 25.91
CA ALA A 17 10.26 10.74 26.11
C ALA A 17 8.74 10.70 25.88
N HIS A 18 7.99 11.66 26.42
CA HIS A 18 6.54 11.75 26.22
C HIS A 18 6.18 11.96 24.73
N LYS A 19 6.89 12.85 24.03
CA LYS A 19 6.72 13.07 22.58
C LYS A 19 7.01 11.80 21.77
N ARG A 20 8.02 11.00 22.15
CA ARG A 20 8.31 9.70 21.52
C ARG A 20 7.19 8.69 21.75
N THR A 21 6.63 8.63 22.97
CA THR A 21 5.50 7.74 23.30
C THR A 21 4.23 8.11 22.52
N VAL A 22 3.91 9.39 22.38
CA VAL A 22 2.73 9.85 21.61
C VAL A 22 2.87 9.50 20.13
N LYS A 23 4.05 9.74 19.52
CA LYS A 23 4.33 9.37 18.13
C LYS A 23 4.19 7.87 17.89
N ALA A 24 4.70 7.04 18.81
CA ALA A 24 4.58 5.60 18.72
C ALA A 24 3.12 5.13 18.76
N ARG A 25 2.29 5.72 19.64
CA ARG A 25 0.85 5.40 19.74
C ARG A 25 0.08 5.80 18.48
N LEU A 26 0.32 6.99 17.93
CA LEU A 26 -0.31 7.44 16.69
C LEU A 26 0.05 6.53 15.51
N TYR A 27 1.32 6.12 15.42
CA TYR A 27 1.76 5.16 14.43
C TYR A 27 1.08 3.79 14.60
N GLN A 28 0.93 3.29 15.82
CA GLN A 28 0.20 2.05 16.11
C GLN A 28 -1.28 2.16 15.70
N TYR A 29 -1.92 3.29 15.99
CA TYR A 29 -3.30 3.55 15.58
C TYR A 29 -3.45 3.58 14.06
N PHE A 30 -2.53 4.24 13.36
CA PHE A 30 -2.46 4.21 11.89
C PHE A 30 -2.32 2.78 11.35
N ARG A 31 -1.45 1.96 11.95
CA ARG A 31 -1.29 0.55 11.54
C ARG A 31 -2.56 -0.26 11.74
N LEU A 32 -3.19 -0.12 12.90
CA LEU A 32 -4.41 -0.85 13.23
C LEU A 32 -5.57 -0.45 12.32
N SER A 33 -5.80 0.86 12.17
CA SER A 33 -6.84 1.39 11.28
C SER A 33 -6.61 0.98 9.83
N SER A 34 -5.38 1.08 9.31
CA SER A 34 -5.06 0.64 7.94
C SER A 34 -5.29 -0.85 7.75
N SER A 35 -4.84 -1.69 8.69
CA SER A 35 -5.07 -3.14 8.64
C SER A 35 -6.57 -3.45 8.62
N PHE A 36 -7.36 -2.75 9.42
CA PHE A 36 -8.81 -2.94 9.46
C PHE A 36 -9.50 -2.47 8.17
N LEU A 37 -9.09 -1.33 7.62
CA LEU A 37 -9.65 -0.80 6.37
C LEU A 37 -9.35 -1.69 5.17
N PHE A 38 -8.13 -2.26 5.07
CA PHE A 38 -7.81 -3.23 4.03
C PHE A 38 -8.55 -4.56 4.22
N ALA A 39 -8.77 -5.00 5.45
CA ALA A 39 -9.63 -6.16 5.73
C ALA A 39 -11.08 -5.88 5.33
N ALA A 40 -11.59 -4.68 5.61
CA ALA A 40 -12.92 -4.23 5.23
C ALA A 40 -13.07 -4.13 3.69
N LEU A 41 -12.04 -3.67 2.97
CA LEU A 41 -11.99 -3.72 1.50
C LEU A 41 -12.18 -5.15 1.01
N GLY A 42 -11.41 -6.09 1.55
CA GLY A 42 -11.50 -7.51 1.19
C GLY A 42 -12.88 -8.12 1.50
N ALA A 43 -13.45 -7.82 2.67
CA ALA A 43 -14.77 -8.29 3.05
C ALA A 43 -15.87 -7.72 2.15
N ARG A 44 -15.83 -6.40 1.88
CA ARG A 44 -16.77 -5.73 0.98
C ARG A 44 -16.67 -6.30 -0.44
N TRP A 45 -15.45 -6.55 -0.91
CA TRP A 45 -15.23 -7.19 -2.21
C TRP A 45 -15.80 -8.62 -2.25
N ALA A 46 -15.55 -9.44 -1.23
CA ALA A 46 -16.06 -10.82 -1.16
C ALA A 46 -17.60 -10.88 -1.19
N ILE A 47 -18.28 -9.96 -0.51
CA ILE A 47 -19.74 -9.86 -0.51
C ILE A 47 -20.27 -9.43 -1.89
N LEU A 48 -19.56 -8.51 -2.56
CA LEU A 48 -19.97 -7.98 -3.85
C LEU A 48 -19.58 -8.90 -5.02
N PHE A 49 -18.58 -9.76 -4.85
CA PHE A 49 -18.03 -10.61 -5.91
C PHE A 49 -19.11 -11.42 -6.68
N PRO A 50 -20.12 -12.04 -6.03
CA PRO A 50 -21.19 -12.74 -6.74
C PRO A 50 -22.10 -11.81 -7.57
N LEU A 51 -22.20 -10.53 -7.19
CA LEU A 51 -23.05 -9.52 -7.83
C LEU A 51 -22.37 -8.85 -9.04
N VAL A 52 -21.03 -8.85 -9.05
CA VAL A 52 -20.18 -8.27 -10.10
C VAL A 52 -20.43 -8.89 -11.49
N GLY A 53 -20.95 -10.12 -11.55
CA GLY A 53 -21.24 -10.84 -12.80
C GLY A 53 -22.59 -10.54 -13.47
N LEU A 54 -23.54 -9.84 -12.81
CA LEU A 54 -24.92 -9.76 -13.30
C LEU A 54 -25.33 -8.41 -13.90
N LYS A 55 -24.84 -7.27 -13.40
CA LYS A 55 -25.11 -5.92 -13.98
C LYS A 55 -24.43 -4.77 -13.25
N PHE A 56 -24.08 -4.96 -11.97
CA PHE A 56 -23.66 -3.88 -11.09
C PHE A 56 -22.31 -4.19 -10.45
N THR A 57 -21.28 -3.47 -10.88
CA THR A 57 -20.07 -3.29 -10.09
C THR A 57 -20.15 -1.90 -9.47
N PRO A 58 -20.22 -1.77 -8.14
CA PRO A 58 -20.47 -0.47 -7.53
C PRO A 58 -19.20 0.37 -7.62
N GLY A 59 -19.22 1.47 -8.37
CA GLY A 59 -18.12 2.45 -8.41
C GLY A 59 -17.59 2.83 -7.03
N GLY A 60 -18.45 2.80 -6.01
CA GLY A 60 -18.06 3.01 -4.61
C GLY A 60 -17.06 2.01 -4.01
N ILE A 61 -16.73 0.87 -4.64
CA ILE A 61 -15.60 0.02 -4.19
C ILE A 61 -14.27 0.49 -4.77
N HIS A 62 -14.27 1.00 -6.00
CA HIS A 62 -13.07 1.57 -6.62
C HIS A 62 -12.69 2.88 -5.98
N GLU A 63 -13.67 3.75 -5.75
CA GLU A 63 -13.43 5.00 -5.04
C GLU A 63 -12.89 4.74 -3.62
N PHE A 64 -13.49 3.76 -2.91
CA PHE A 64 -12.99 3.34 -1.59
C PHE A 64 -11.55 2.78 -1.66
N LEU A 65 -11.24 1.96 -2.66
CA LEU A 65 -9.90 1.45 -2.93
C LEU A 65 -8.91 2.60 -3.16
N CYS A 66 -9.23 3.54 -4.04
CA CYS A 66 -8.38 4.68 -4.38
C CYS A 66 -8.08 5.55 -3.16
N TYR A 67 -9.11 5.94 -2.39
CA TYR A 67 -8.89 6.71 -1.16
C TYR A 67 -8.10 5.94 -0.12
N LEU A 68 -8.34 4.64 0.03
CA LEU A 68 -7.60 3.81 0.97
C LEU A 68 -6.12 3.69 0.57
N MET A 69 -5.82 3.54 -0.72
CA MET A 69 -4.44 3.50 -1.24
C MET A 69 -3.73 4.84 -1.04
N VAL A 70 -4.40 5.97 -1.25
CA VAL A 70 -3.87 7.32 -0.97
C VAL A 70 -3.61 7.48 0.52
N TYR A 71 -4.58 7.18 1.36
CA TYR A 71 -4.44 7.27 2.82
C TYR A 71 -3.28 6.42 3.32
N ALA A 72 -3.21 5.15 2.91
CA ALA A 72 -2.16 4.23 3.31
C ALA A 72 -0.79 4.67 2.78
N GLY A 73 -0.68 5.02 1.50
CA GLY A 73 0.56 5.43 0.86
C GLY A 73 1.13 6.72 1.44
N VAL A 74 0.34 7.80 1.51
CA VAL A 74 0.79 9.09 2.03
C VAL A 74 1.16 8.98 3.50
N SER A 75 0.32 8.34 4.32
CA SER A 75 0.58 8.18 5.74
C SER A 75 1.82 7.32 5.99
N GLU A 76 2.04 6.25 5.21
CA GLU A 76 3.22 5.41 5.32
C GLU A 76 4.50 6.18 4.99
N ILE A 77 4.48 7.00 3.95
CA ILE A 77 5.60 7.87 3.56
C ILE A 77 5.92 8.83 4.71
N VAL A 78 4.90 9.52 5.25
CA VAL A 78 5.05 10.45 6.39
C VAL A 78 5.66 9.74 7.59
N TRP A 79 5.13 8.58 7.99
CA TRP A 79 5.65 7.84 9.12
C TRP A 79 7.07 7.32 8.88
N THR A 80 7.38 6.87 7.67
CA THR A 80 8.72 6.39 7.34
C THR A 80 9.74 7.52 7.41
N PHE A 81 9.41 8.72 6.93
CA PHE A 81 10.23 9.91 7.11
C PHE A 81 10.44 10.27 8.58
N VAL A 82 9.37 10.25 9.39
CA VAL A 82 9.43 10.58 10.81
C VAL A 82 10.34 9.62 11.60
N PHE A 83 10.35 8.32 11.28
CA PHE A 83 11.12 7.32 12.04
C PHE A 83 12.50 7.00 11.48
N HIS A 84 12.72 7.08 10.17
CA HIS A 84 13.97 6.64 9.52
C HIS A 84 14.76 7.76 8.83
N GLY A 85 14.19 8.97 8.71
CA GLY A 85 14.81 10.11 8.04
C GLY A 85 14.82 10.01 6.51
N LEU A 86 15.18 11.10 5.84
CA LEU A 86 15.05 11.28 4.38
C LEU A 86 15.87 10.27 3.56
N LYS A 87 17.18 10.14 3.86
CA LYS A 87 18.12 9.33 3.06
C LYS A 87 17.76 7.84 3.04
N ARG A 88 17.35 7.29 4.19
CA ARG A 88 16.99 5.87 4.30
C ARG A 88 15.61 5.56 3.72
N THR A 89 14.71 6.54 3.70
CA THR A 89 13.36 6.41 3.18
C THR A 89 13.35 6.32 1.66
N ILE A 90 14.07 7.19 0.96
CA ILE A 90 14.05 7.28 -0.52
C ILE A 90 14.45 5.97 -1.20
N PHE A 91 15.45 5.26 -0.65
CA PHE A 91 15.93 3.99 -1.20
C PHE A 91 15.27 2.76 -0.58
N SER A 92 14.22 2.93 0.23
CA SER A 92 13.53 1.83 0.89
C SER A 92 12.54 1.14 -0.03
N ARG A 93 12.36 -0.18 0.16
CA ARG A 93 11.27 -0.93 -0.49
C ARG A 93 9.88 -0.43 -0.10
N THR A 94 9.75 0.15 1.10
CA THR A 94 8.47 0.72 1.56
C THR A 94 8.11 1.95 0.72
N MET A 95 9.04 2.86 0.48
CA MET A 95 8.82 4.00 -0.40
C MET A 95 8.45 3.57 -1.82
N LEU A 96 9.15 2.57 -2.38
CA LEU A 96 8.82 2.05 -3.71
C LEU A 96 7.39 1.49 -3.77
N LYS A 97 6.99 0.73 -2.74
CA LYS A 97 5.61 0.22 -2.61
C LYS A 97 4.60 1.37 -2.54
N ASP A 98 4.86 2.40 -1.73
CA ASP A 98 3.91 3.49 -1.53
C ASP A 98 3.80 4.38 -2.79
N ILE A 99 4.91 4.65 -3.47
CA ILE A 99 4.91 5.33 -4.78
C ILE A 99 4.11 4.51 -5.79
N ASN A 100 4.28 3.19 -5.82
CA ASN A 100 3.52 2.33 -6.72
C ASN A 100 2.01 2.38 -6.44
N LEU A 101 1.59 2.36 -5.17
CA LEU A 101 0.19 2.55 -4.80
C LEU A 101 -0.36 3.90 -5.28
N LEU A 102 0.38 4.99 -5.06
CA LEU A 102 -0.04 6.32 -5.50
C LEU A 102 -0.08 6.44 -7.02
N TYR A 103 0.89 5.85 -7.72
CA TYR A 103 0.93 5.81 -9.18
C TYR A 103 -0.26 5.04 -9.75
N PHE A 104 -0.61 3.90 -9.16
CA PHE A 104 -1.81 3.15 -9.55
C PHE A 104 -3.06 4.03 -9.41
N VAL A 105 -3.21 4.74 -8.28
CA VAL A 105 -4.35 5.66 -8.10
C VAL A 105 -4.35 6.77 -9.14
N ILE A 106 -3.23 7.45 -9.38
CA ILE A 106 -3.16 8.52 -10.41
C ILE A 106 -3.58 7.99 -11.79
N THR A 107 -3.21 6.74 -12.10
CA THR A 107 -3.49 6.11 -13.38
C THR A 107 -4.93 5.63 -13.50
N MET A 108 -5.52 5.16 -12.39
CA MET A 108 -6.79 4.45 -12.40
C MET A 108 -7.98 5.24 -11.83
N HIS A 109 -7.73 6.31 -11.07
CA HIS A 109 -8.77 7.07 -10.35
C HIS A 109 -9.87 7.61 -11.26
N PHE A 110 -9.54 8.01 -12.49
CA PHE A 110 -10.51 8.57 -13.43
C PHE A 110 -11.45 7.53 -14.04
N HIS A 111 -11.32 6.25 -13.68
CA HIS A 111 -12.30 5.22 -14.01
C HIS A 111 -13.40 5.18 -12.94
N ASP A 112 -14.08 6.30 -12.73
CA ASP A 112 -15.23 6.38 -11.81
C ASP A 112 -16.49 5.79 -12.45
N ASP A 113 -16.57 5.79 -13.79
CA ASP A 113 -17.72 5.31 -14.54
C ASP A 113 -17.56 3.84 -14.98
N TYR A 114 -17.90 2.93 -14.05
CA TYR A 114 -17.79 1.48 -14.23
C TYR A 114 -18.57 0.92 -15.41
N GLU A 115 -19.65 1.58 -15.83
CA GLU A 115 -20.46 1.08 -16.93
C GLU A 115 -19.64 1.03 -18.24
N HIS A 116 -18.71 1.97 -18.39
CA HIS A 116 -17.90 2.13 -19.60
C HIS A 116 -16.43 1.71 -19.45
N ALA A 117 -15.93 1.56 -18.22
CA ALA A 117 -14.55 1.16 -17.96
C ALA A 117 -14.34 -0.37 -18.04
N LEU A 118 -13.95 -0.87 -19.22
CA LEU A 118 -13.61 -2.29 -19.44
C LEU A 118 -12.50 -2.80 -18.51
N VAL A 119 -11.58 -1.92 -18.10
CA VAL A 119 -10.47 -2.26 -17.20
C VAL A 119 -10.97 -2.84 -15.88
N LEU A 120 -12.06 -2.28 -15.36
CA LEU A 120 -12.58 -2.60 -14.04
C LEU A 120 -13.51 -3.83 -14.03
N LYS A 121 -13.95 -4.29 -15.20
CA LYS A 121 -14.73 -5.53 -15.37
C LYS A 121 -13.83 -6.76 -15.52
N SER A 122 -12.52 -6.57 -15.65
CA SER A 122 -11.58 -7.68 -15.80
C SER A 122 -11.44 -8.48 -14.51
N ILE A 123 -11.27 -9.80 -14.63
CA ILE A 123 -10.91 -10.66 -13.50
C ILE A 123 -9.59 -10.21 -12.84
N ALA A 124 -8.70 -9.55 -13.60
CA ALA A 124 -7.48 -8.97 -13.06
C ALA A 124 -7.75 -7.88 -12.02
N TYR A 125 -8.84 -7.11 -12.18
CA TYR A 125 -9.21 -6.09 -11.21
C TYR A 125 -9.70 -6.71 -9.89
N SER A 126 -10.50 -7.76 -10.01
CA SER A 126 -10.98 -8.56 -8.89
C SER A 126 -9.85 -9.21 -8.10
N THR A 127 -8.88 -9.82 -8.79
CA THR A 127 -7.71 -10.44 -8.17
C THR A 127 -6.78 -9.39 -7.57
N PHE A 128 -6.62 -8.23 -8.21
CA PHE A 128 -5.88 -7.10 -7.66
C PHE A 128 -6.44 -6.64 -6.32
N ILE A 129 -7.76 -6.38 -6.23
CA ILE A 129 -8.39 -5.97 -4.96
C ILE A 129 -8.16 -7.02 -3.87
N ALA A 130 -8.43 -8.29 -4.17
CA ALA A 130 -8.31 -9.36 -3.20
C ALA A 130 -6.87 -9.53 -2.70
N SER A 131 -5.90 -9.57 -3.62
CA SER A 131 -4.49 -9.72 -3.28
C SER A 131 -3.93 -8.48 -2.56
N LEU A 132 -4.34 -7.27 -2.95
CA LEU A 132 -3.95 -6.04 -2.26
C LEU A 132 -4.50 -6.01 -0.83
N ALA A 133 -5.79 -6.29 -0.66
CA ALA A 133 -6.45 -6.34 0.65
C ALA A 133 -5.74 -7.31 1.59
N LEU A 134 -5.48 -8.54 1.14
CA LEU A 134 -4.79 -9.56 1.94
C LEU A 134 -3.36 -9.16 2.27
N SER A 135 -2.58 -8.72 1.28
CA SER A 135 -1.17 -8.39 1.48
C SER A 135 -0.98 -7.15 2.36
N GLN A 136 -1.75 -6.08 2.16
CA GLN A 136 -1.66 -4.89 3.01
C GLN A 136 -2.16 -5.17 4.42
N THR A 137 -3.26 -5.91 4.60
CA THR A 137 -3.73 -6.33 5.94
C THR A 137 -2.62 -7.09 6.66
N TYR A 138 -2.03 -8.10 6.00
CA TYR A 138 -0.93 -8.87 6.57
C TYR A 138 0.28 -8.00 6.91
N CYS A 139 0.66 -7.07 6.03
CA CYS A 139 1.79 -6.17 6.22
C CYS A 139 1.61 -5.27 7.45
N HIS A 140 0.47 -4.58 7.53
CA HIS A 140 0.16 -3.66 8.63
C HIS A 140 0.03 -4.42 9.96
N TRP A 141 -0.61 -5.59 9.94
CA TRP A 141 -0.71 -6.48 11.10
C TRP A 141 0.66 -6.92 11.61
N CYS A 142 1.53 -7.39 10.73
CA CYS A 142 2.87 -7.84 11.10
C CYS A 142 3.74 -6.71 11.65
N LYS A 143 3.66 -5.50 11.10
CA LYS A 143 4.40 -4.34 11.62
C LYS A 143 3.94 -3.90 13.01
N LEU A 144 2.68 -4.21 13.38
CA LEU A 144 2.10 -3.85 14.68
C LEU A 144 2.39 -4.89 15.76
N PHE A 145 2.15 -6.17 15.45
CA PHE A 145 2.12 -7.24 16.47
C PHE A 145 3.34 -8.16 16.47
N ARG A 146 4.20 -8.11 15.45
CA ARG A 146 5.32 -9.05 15.35
C ARG A 146 6.54 -8.53 16.11
N ALA A 147 6.91 -9.23 17.17
CA ALA A 147 8.13 -8.97 17.92
C ALA A 147 9.39 -9.20 17.04
N PRO A 148 10.45 -8.39 17.19
CA PRO A 148 11.66 -8.49 16.37
C PRO A 148 12.40 -9.84 16.49
N SER A 149 12.20 -10.60 17.58
CA SER A 149 12.88 -11.88 17.81
C SER A 149 12.15 -13.10 17.24
N ARG A 150 10.90 -12.97 16.77
CA ARG A 150 10.14 -14.13 16.27
C ARG A 150 10.50 -14.45 14.82
N SER A 151 10.81 -15.73 14.56
CA SER A 151 11.09 -16.24 13.22
C SER A 151 10.03 -15.76 12.23
N ARG A 152 10.51 -15.12 11.15
CA ARG A 152 9.61 -14.52 10.19
C ARG A 152 8.91 -15.59 9.29
N ARG A 153 9.35 -16.86 9.31
CA ARG A 153 8.90 -17.98 8.45
C ARG A 153 7.57 -18.62 8.87
N THR A 154 6.49 -17.85 8.94
CA THR A 154 5.15 -18.41 9.16
C THR A 154 4.52 -18.89 7.86
N VAL A 155 3.52 -19.78 7.94
CA VAL A 155 2.72 -20.21 6.78
C VAL A 155 2.10 -19.00 6.08
N LEU A 156 1.55 -18.05 6.85
CA LEU A 156 1.02 -16.79 6.33
C LEU A 156 2.04 -15.98 5.53
N TRP A 157 3.31 -15.94 5.99
CA TRP A 157 4.36 -15.26 5.24
C TRP A 157 4.65 -15.94 3.90
N LYS A 158 4.66 -17.28 3.87
CA LYS A 158 4.87 -18.04 2.63
C LYS A 158 3.73 -17.80 1.64
N ILE A 159 2.48 -17.80 2.11
CA ILE A 159 1.30 -17.51 1.26
C ILE A 159 1.36 -16.08 0.71
N ASP A 160 1.65 -15.10 1.57
CA ASP A 160 1.79 -13.70 1.13
C ASP A 160 2.91 -13.57 0.09
N THR A 161 4.08 -14.13 0.36
CA THR A 161 5.25 -14.00 -0.50
C THR A 161 5.12 -14.79 -1.80
N PHE A 162 4.75 -16.06 -1.78
CA PHE A 162 4.81 -16.91 -2.97
C PHE A 162 3.51 -17.00 -3.77
N ALA A 163 2.38 -16.55 -3.22
CA ALA A 163 1.11 -16.53 -3.93
C ALA A 163 0.54 -15.11 -4.04
N THR A 164 0.35 -14.42 -2.92
CA THR A 164 -0.39 -13.16 -2.89
C THR A 164 0.34 -12.04 -3.63
N LEU A 165 1.63 -11.83 -3.36
CA LEU A 165 2.42 -10.78 -4.01
C LEU A 165 2.64 -11.01 -5.51
N PRO A 166 2.97 -12.22 -5.99
CA PRO A 166 3.03 -12.49 -7.43
C PRO A 166 1.69 -12.21 -8.14
N VAL A 167 0.57 -12.66 -7.56
CA VAL A 167 -0.76 -12.38 -8.12
C VAL A 167 -1.05 -10.87 -8.11
N LEU A 168 -0.70 -10.16 -7.04
CA LEU A 168 -0.84 -8.71 -6.95
C LEU A 168 -0.06 -8.00 -8.07
N TYR A 169 1.21 -8.31 -8.25
CA TYR A 169 2.03 -7.66 -9.27
C TYR A 169 1.59 -8.01 -10.69
N LEU A 170 1.20 -9.26 -10.96
CA LEU A 170 0.72 -9.66 -12.28
C LEU A 170 -0.63 -9.01 -12.62
N SER A 171 -1.55 -8.96 -11.66
CA SER A 171 -2.85 -8.30 -11.84
C SER A 171 -2.69 -6.80 -12.04
N GLU A 172 -1.85 -6.15 -11.24
CA GLU A 172 -1.53 -4.72 -11.41
C GLU A 172 -0.91 -4.43 -12.77
N PHE A 173 0.09 -5.19 -13.19
CA PHE A 173 0.72 -5.05 -14.50
C PHE A 173 -0.31 -5.15 -15.62
N TYR A 174 -1.20 -6.13 -15.55
CA TYR A 174 -2.25 -6.32 -16.55
C TYR A 174 -3.24 -5.16 -16.57
N LEU A 175 -3.62 -4.61 -15.41
CA LEU A 175 -4.51 -3.44 -15.33
C LEU A 175 -3.86 -2.20 -15.93
N LEU A 176 -2.58 -1.96 -15.66
CA LEU A 176 -1.83 -0.84 -16.23
C LEU A 176 -1.68 -0.98 -17.75
N LEU A 177 -1.46 -2.20 -18.24
CA LEU A 177 -1.44 -2.50 -19.67
C LEU A 177 -2.81 -2.25 -20.31
N LEU A 178 -3.88 -2.72 -19.68
CA LEU A 178 -5.25 -2.56 -20.18
C LEU A 178 -5.67 -1.09 -20.19
N ASN A 179 -5.26 -0.31 -19.18
CA ASN A 179 -5.46 1.14 -19.14
C ASN A 179 -4.74 1.86 -20.30
N LEU A 180 -3.52 1.45 -20.66
CA LEU A 180 -2.82 2.00 -21.83
C LEU A 180 -3.56 1.71 -23.15
N GLN A 181 -4.26 0.59 -23.23
CA GLN A 181 -5.03 0.20 -24.42
C GLN A 181 -6.42 0.84 -24.47
N THR A 182 -6.92 1.36 -23.35
CA THR A 182 -8.25 1.97 -23.20
C THR A 182 -8.11 3.44 -22.81
N PRO A 183 -7.70 4.32 -23.73
CA PRO A 183 -7.50 5.73 -23.43
C PRO A 183 -8.81 6.38 -22.94
N SER A 184 -8.77 6.92 -21.73
CA SER A 184 -9.83 7.74 -21.14
C SER A 184 -9.68 9.21 -21.57
N TYR A 185 -10.73 10.01 -21.43
CA TYR A 185 -10.73 11.46 -21.72
C TYR A 185 -9.68 12.23 -20.89
N HIS A 186 -9.24 11.68 -19.77
CA HIS A 186 -8.19 12.26 -18.92
C HIS A 186 -6.76 11.82 -19.31
N THR A 187 -6.58 11.14 -20.44
CA THR A 187 -5.27 10.64 -20.88
C THR A 187 -4.48 11.73 -21.61
N TYR A 188 -3.48 12.30 -20.94
CA TYR A 188 -2.56 13.25 -21.58
C TYR A 188 -1.40 12.54 -22.31
N PRO A 189 -0.84 13.12 -23.40
CA PRO A 189 0.26 12.51 -24.15
C PRO A 189 1.51 12.22 -23.30
N TRP A 190 1.85 13.12 -22.37
CA TRP A 190 2.98 12.93 -21.45
C TRP A 190 2.73 11.77 -20.47
N LEU A 191 1.49 11.58 -20.03
CA LEU A 191 1.10 10.51 -19.12
C LEU A 191 1.23 9.14 -19.81
N GLN A 192 0.93 9.05 -21.11
CA GLN A 192 1.16 7.81 -21.87
C GLN A 192 2.63 7.41 -21.94
N ILE A 193 3.54 8.39 -22.08
CA ILE A 193 4.98 8.13 -22.10
C ILE A 193 5.42 7.58 -20.74
N VAL A 194 4.99 8.22 -19.65
CA VAL A 194 5.26 7.75 -18.29
C VAL A 194 4.70 6.34 -18.08
N ASN A 195 3.46 6.09 -18.46
CA ASN A 195 2.82 4.80 -18.27
C ASN A 195 3.53 3.68 -19.05
N LYS A 196 3.98 3.94 -20.29
CA LYS A 196 4.79 2.99 -21.07
C LYS A 196 6.15 2.72 -20.41
N ALA A 197 6.82 3.76 -19.94
CA ALA A 197 8.11 3.62 -19.25
C ALA A 197 7.97 2.80 -17.95
N VAL A 198 6.93 3.09 -17.16
CA VAL A 198 6.61 2.32 -15.95
C VAL A 198 6.32 0.87 -16.30
N LEU A 199 5.54 0.60 -17.34
CA LEU A 199 5.21 -0.78 -17.74
C LEU A 199 6.46 -1.60 -18.09
N VAL A 200 7.41 -1.01 -18.83
CA VAL A 200 8.70 -1.64 -19.17
C VAL A 200 9.54 -1.90 -17.91
N ALA A 201 9.56 -0.95 -16.98
CA ALA A 201 10.32 -1.07 -15.73
C ALA A 201 9.63 -1.96 -14.68
N PHE A 202 8.32 -2.17 -14.78
CA PHE A 202 7.50 -2.78 -13.72
C PHE A 202 7.97 -4.18 -13.36
N ILE A 203 8.11 -5.07 -14.35
CA ILE A 203 8.52 -6.46 -14.12
C ILE A 203 9.95 -6.55 -13.54
N PRO A 204 10.98 -5.90 -14.11
CA PRO A 204 12.32 -5.87 -13.53
C PRO A 204 12.35 -5.35 -12.09
N VAL A 205 11.64 -4.26 -11.81
CA VAL A 205 11.61 -3.62 -10.49
C VAL A 205 10.88 -4.49 -9.47
N SER A 206 9.76 -5.09 -9.87
CA SER A 206 8.99 -6.04 -9.05
C SER A 206 9.80 -7.30 -8.74
N LEU A 207 10.49 -7.87 -9.72
CA LEU A 207 11.38 -9.03 -9.53
C LEU A 207 12.56 -8.71 -8.61
N HIS A 208 13.20 -7.54 -8.78
CA HIS A 208 14.27 -7.10 -7.90
C HIS A 208 13.76 -6.93 -6.45
N SER A 209 12.60 -6.31 -6.29
CA SER A 209 11.96 -6.11 -4.99
C SER A 209 11.55 -7.44 -4.34
N PHE A 210 11.08 -8.38 -5.16
CA PHE A 210 10.74 -9.74 -4.75
C PHE A 210 11.98 -10.53 -4.32
N ARG A 211 13.05 -10.49 -5.12
CA ARG A 211 14.33 -11.11 -4.77
C ARG A 211 14.88 -10.54 -3.48
N LYS A 212 14.82 -9.20 -3.29
CA LYS A 212 15.16 -8.57 -2.01
C LYS A 212 14.22 -8.99 -0.88
N GLN A 213 12.94 -9.26 -1.15
CA GLN A 213 12.03 -9.81 -0.15
C GLN A 213 12.39 -11.21 0.27
N VAL A 214 12.92 -12.03 -0.63
CA VAL A 214 13.40 -13.37 -0.33
C VAL A 214 14.79 -13.34 0.32
N ALA A 215 15.64 -12.39 -0.07
CA ALA A 215 17.04 -12.29 0.35
C ALA A 215 17.30 -11.40 1.58
N ALA A 216 16.40 -10.49 1.98
CA ALA A 216 16.49 -9.72 3.23
C ALA A 216 16.19 -10.58 4.47
N TRP A 217 16.62 -11.83 4.40
CA TRP A 217 16.41 -12.95 5.29
C TRP A 217 17.73 -13.62 5.57
#